data_AF-A0A0D0VWK5-F1
#
_entry.id   AF-A0A0D0VWK5-F1
#
_cell.length_a   1.000
_cell.length_b   1.000
_cell.length_c   1.000
_cell.angle_alpha   90.00
_cell.angle_beta   90.00
_cell.angle_gamma   90.00
#
_symmetry.space_group_name_H-M   'P 1'
#
loop_
_entity.id
_entity.type
_entity.pdbx_description
1 polymer ?
#
loop_
_entity_poly.entity_id
_entity_poly.type
_entity_poly.pdbx_seq_one_letter_code
_entity_poly.pdbx_strand_id
1 'polypeptide(L)'
;MRLFRGMAAAALCGGAGAGVLAALWHEQVRFQRSCKTDTIGACLGFAFPALIVGPVVVTAIGWLLLRATRAARPLPAALLGAVASGGGALVAQAFRPFSGPLPVWLAVLLGTVGFAAGVAAMEARHRVVRVGLALALLLPWAAAPALREPGRRYALRDGFAHLGLPLVVPQVEGYQVANAHAFGQERVLSVRIERGEDSIMVRVVPLPADFAPPVSCGPAMAGSSVSDDERGAPAPQPCRVAGHEHWVRAESSGDVHLVRRGEALVLLRPGPDTPTADVAAAAAHLTEVTPEQLAELAVR
;
A
#
# COMPACT_ATOMS: atom_id res chain seq x y z
N MET A 1 14.14 -29.77 -27.21
CA MET A 1 15.21 -29.05 -26.48
C MET A 1 15.24 -27.54 -26.72
N ARG A 2 15.03 -27.03 -27.95
CA ARG A 2 15.07 -25.57 -28.23
C ARG A 2 14.01 -24.77 -27.47
N LEU A 3 12.77 -25.27 -27.42
CA LEU A 3 11.67 -24.67 -26.65
C LEU A 3 12.03 -24.50 -25.16
N PHE A 4 12.49 -25.58 -24.52
CA PHE A 4 12.88 -25.56 -23.11
C PHE A 4 14.01 -24.57 -22.81
N ARG A 5 15.03 -24.48 -23.68
CA ARG A 5 16.12 -23.49 -23.52
C ARG A 5 15.62 -22.06 -23.67
N GLY A 6 14.75 -21.79 -24.66
CA GLY A 6 14.14 -20.48 -24.87
C GLY A 6 13.25 -20.07 -23.70
N MET A 7 12.42 -20.99 -23.20
CA MET A 7 11.58 -20.77 -22.01
C MET A 7 12.43 -20.51 -20.77
N ALA A 8 13.46 -21.32 -20.50
CA ALA A 8 14.32 -21.13 -19.34
C ALA A 8 15.05 -19.78 -19.38
N ALA A 9 15.62 -19.40 -20.52
CA ALA A 9 16.28 -18.09 -20.68
C ALA A 9 15.30 -16.92 -20.48
N ALA A 10 14.10 -17.01 -21.07
CA ALA A 10 13.07 -15.99 -20.91
C ALA A 10 12.55 -15.91 -19.46
N ALA A 11 12.35 -17.04 -18.81
CA ALA A 11 11.88 -17.13 -17.43
C ALA A 11 12.89 -16.56 -16.43
N LEU A 12 14.19 -16.83 -16.63
CA LEU A 12 15.27 -16.25 -15.83
C LEU A 12 15.36 -14.73 -16.05
N CYS A 13 15.30 -14.27 -17.30
CA CYS A 13 15.33 -12.85 -17.63
C CYS A 13 14.13 -12.09 -17.05
N GLY A 14 12.92 -12.62 -17.25
CA GLY A 14 11.68 -12.05 -16.73
C GLY A 14 11.67 -12.02 -15.20
N GLY A 15 12.08 -13.12 -14.56
CA GLY A 15 12.16 -13.20 -13.10
C GLY A 15 13.17 -12.22 -12.51
N ALA A 16 14.41 -12.25 -13.00
CA ALA A 16 15.46 -11.34 -12.53
C ALA A 16 15.09 -9.87 -12.78
N GLY A 17 14.59 -9.54 -13.98
CA GLY A 17 14.17 -8.19 -14.33
C GLY A 17 13.04 -7.68 -13.43
N ALA A 18 11.99 -8.48 -13.24
CA ALA A 18 10.87 -8.11 -12.37
C ALA A 18 11.31 -7.98 -10.90
N GLY A 19 12.20 -8.87 -10.43
CA GLY A 19 12.77 -8.80 -9.08
C GLY A 19 13.57 -7.53 -8.84
N VAL A 20 14.45 -7.16 -9.77
CA VAL A 20 15.24 -5.91 -9.71
C VAL A 20 14.33 -4.68 -9.71
N LEU A 21 13.32 -4.65 -10.58
CA LEU A 21 12.37 -3.53 -10.61
C LEU A 21 11.57 -3.40 -9.32
N ALA A 22 11.12 -4.52 -8.75
CA ALA A 22 10.46 -4.52 -7.45
C ALA A 22 11.38 -4.02 -6.34
N ALA A 23 12.64 -4.47 -6.32
CA ALA A 23 13.64 -4.03 -5.34
C ALA A 23 13.92 -2.52 -5.45
N LEU A 24 14.12 -2.00 -6.67
CA LEU A 24 14.30 -0.57 -6.92
C LEU A 24 13.09 0.25 -6.47
N TRP A 25 11.88 -0.27 -6.64
CA TRP A 25 10.68 0.40 -6.14
C TRP A 25 10.62 0.38 -4.60
N HIS A 26 10.98 -0.73 -3.95
CA HIS A 26 11.13 -0.76 -2.49
C HIS A 26 12.14 0.26 -1.97
N GLU A 27 13.29 0.40 -2.63
CA GLU A 27 14.29 1.43 -2.29
C GLU A 27 13.74 2.85 -2.51
N GLN A 28 13.04 3.09 -3.63
CA GLN A 28 12.45 4.39 -3.91
C GLN A 28 11.39 4.77 -2.86
N VAL A 29 10.55 3.83 -2.43
CA VAL A 29 9.55 4.06 -1.37
C VAL A 29 10.24 4.33 -0.03
N ARG A 30 11.32 3.60 0.29
CA ARG A 30 12.11 3.87 1.51
C ARG A 30 12.73 5.27 1.47
N PHE A 31 13.34 5.66 0.36
CA PHE A 31 13.92 6.98 0.17
C PHE A 31 12.88 8.10 0.32
N GLN A 32 11.69 7.92 -0.28
CA GLN A 32 10.59 8.88 -0.18
C GLN A 32 10.09 9.06 1.25
N ARG A 33 10.08 7.99 2.08
CA ARG A 33 9.67 8.09 3.48
C ARG A 33 10.66 8.90 4.33
N SER A 34 11.95 8.86 4.01
CA SER A 34 13.00 9.61 4.74
C SER A 34 13.22 11.04 4.24
N CYS A 35 12.61 11.43 3.12
CA CYS A 35 12.87 12.70 2.47
C CYS A 35 12.06 13.84 3.11
N LYS A 36 12.75 14.82 3.70
CA LYS A 36 12.17 16.09 4.18
C LYS A 36 12.63 17.22 3.25
N THR A 37 11.85 17.55 2.23
CA THR A 37 12.14 18.67 1.32
C THR A 37 10.87 19.38 0.89
N ASP A 38 10.96 20.68 0.63
CA ASP A 38 9.82 21.52 0.24
C ASP A 38 9.27 21.25 -1.18
N THR A 39 9.96 20.45 -1.99
CA THR A 39 9.52 20.14 -3.37
C THR A 39 9.40 18.64 -3.63
N ILE A 40 8.29 18.22 -4.23
CA ILE A 40 7.97 16.81 -4.54
C ILE A 40 9.05 16.17 -5.42
N GLY A 41 9.65 16.94 -6.34
CA GLY A 41 10.69 16.47 -7.26
C GLY A 41 11.99 16.08 -6.57
N ALA A 42 12.36 16.72 -5.46
CA ALA A 42 13.58 16.42 -4.72
C ALA A 42 13.53 15.06 -4.00
N CYS A 43 12.33 14.52 -3.76
CA CYS A 43 12.13 13.19 -3.18
C CYS A 43 12.03 12.06 -4.23
N LEU A 44 12.20 12.37 -5.53
CA LEU A 44 12.33 11.37 -6.58
C LEU A 44 13.81 11.03 -6.76
N GLY A 45 14.22 9.84 -6.32
CA GLY A 45 15.60 9.38 -6.42
C GLY A 45 15.92 8.85 -7.83
N PHE A 46 17.19 8.49 -8.04
CA PHE A 46 17.67 7.87 -9.29
C PHE A 46 16.94 6.56 -9.66
N ALA A 47 16.25 5.93 -8.72
CA ALA A 47 15.45 4.74 -8.99
C ALA A 47 14.17 5.05 -9.80
N PHE A 48 13.62 6.27 -9.74
CA PHE A 48 12.37 6.60 -10.43
C PHE A 48 12.48 6.51 -11.97
N PRO A 49 13.50 7.08 -12.64
CA PRO A 49 13.72 6.84 -14.08
C PRO A 49 13.87 5.36 -14.43
N ALA A 50 14.54 4.58 -13.58
CA ALA A 50 14.74 3.15 -13.79
C ALA A 50 13.42 2.35 -13.72
N LEU A 51 12.44 2.80 -12.94
CA LEU A 51 11.10 2.18 -12.90
C LEU A 51 10.29 2.43 -14.18
N ILE A 52 10.49 3.57 -14.84
CA ILE A 52 9.80 3.93 -16.09
C ILE A 52 10.43 3.20 -17.28
N VAL A 53 11.76 3.23 -17.39
CA VAL A 53 12.50 2.70 -18.55
C VAL A 53 12.79 1.20 -18.40
N GLY A 54 12.87 0.71 -17.15
CA GLY A 54 13.26 -0.65 -16.82
C GLY A 54 12.43 -1.76 -17.47
N PRO A 55 11.08 -1.70 -17.51
CA PRO A 55 10.27 -2.69 -18.21
C PRO A 55 10.63 -2.82 -19.69
N VAL A 56 10.96 -1.71 -20.36
CA VAL A 56 11.39 -1.70 -21.77
C VAL A 56 12.74 -2.39 -21.90
N VAL A 57 13.69 -2.09 -21.01
CA VAL A 57 15.02 -2.72 -20.99
C VAL A 57 14.92 -4.23 -20.76
N VAL A 58 14.14 -4.68 -19.78
CA VAL A 58 13.93 -6.11 -19.50
C VAL A 58 13.33 -6.82 -20.71
N THR A 59 12.34 -6.21 -21.36
CA THR A 59 11.72 -6.76 -22.56
C THR A 59 12.72 -6.85 -23.72
N ALA A 60 13.56 -5.83 -23.91
CA ALA A 60 14.61 -5.82 -24.93
C ALA A 60 15.67 -6.90 -24.68
N ILE A 61 16.12 -7.09 -23.43
CA ILE A 61 17.06 -8.17 -23.06
C ILE A 61 16.42 -9.54 -23.31
N GLY A 62 15.17 -9.73 -22.90
CA GLY A 62 14.43 -10.97 -23.14
C GLY A 62 14.30 -11.29 -24.63
N TRP A 63 14.02 -10.28 -25.46
CA TRP A 63 14.02 -10.41 -26.92
C TRP A 63 15.39 -10.84 -27.48
N LEU A 64 16.48 -10.20 -27.05
CA LEU A 64 17.84 -10.54 -27.48
C LEU A 64 18.22 -11.97 -27.09
N LEU A 65 17.88 -12.41 -25.87
CA LEU A 65 18.11 -13.79 -25.40
C LEU A 65 17.32 -14.81 -26.23
N LEU A 66 16.04 -14.52 -26.52
CA LEU A 66 15.23 -15.37 -27.38
C LEU A 66 15.77 -15.45 -28.81
N ARG A 67 16.30 -14.35 -29.34
CA ARG A 67 16.98 -14.33 -30.64
C ARG A 67 18.25 -15.18 -30.63
N ALA A 68 19.08 -15.08 -29.59
CA ALA A 68 20.29 -15.89 -29.42
C ALA A 68 19.97 -17.40 -29.34
N THR A 69 18.85 -17.76 -28.70
CA THR A 69 18.38 -19.16 -28.62
C THR A 69 17.65 -19.65 -29.88
N ARG A 70 17.54 -18.81 -30.93
CA ARG A 70 16.87 -19.08 -32.21
C ARG A 70 15.37 -19.43 -32.03
N ALA A 71 14.68 -18.73 -31.15
CA ALA A 71 13.22 -18.80 -31.06
C ALA A 71 12.58 -18.37 -32.39
N ALA A 72 11.44 -18.96 -32.76
CA ALA A 72 10.78 -18.68 -34.03
C ALA A 72 10.13 -17.29 -34.05
N ARG A 73 9.65 -16.82 -32.90
CA ARG A 73 9.00 -15.52 -32.72
C ARG A 73 9.50 -14.80 -31.47
N PRO A 74 10.75 -14.32 -31.45
CA PRO A 74 11.37 -13.79 -30.24
C PRO A 74 10.70 -12.50 -29.75
N LEU A 75 10.36 -11.58 -30.67
CA LEU A 75 9.75 -10.28 -30.30
C LEU A 75 8.31 -10.44 -29.77
N PRO A 76 7.39 -11.15 -30.46
CA PRO A 76 6.05 -11.37 -29.94
C PRO A 76 6.04 -12.12 -28.61
N ALA A 77 6.96 -13.08 -28.42
CA ALA A 77 7.07 -13.84 -27.18
C ALA A 77 7.50 -12.96 -26.00
N ALA A 78 8.51 -12.10 -26.20
CA ALA A 78 8.97 -11.16 -25.18
C ALA A 78 7.89 -10.13 -24.81
N LEU A 79 7.20 -9.56 -25.80
CA LEU A 79 6.09 -8.62 -25.56
C LEU A 79 4.93 -9.27 -24.81
N LEU A 80 4.48 -10.45 -25.26
CA LEU A 80 3.41 -11.17 -24.58
C LEU A 80 3.81 -11.58 -23.17
N GLY A 81 5.08 -11.92 -22.96
CA GLY A 81 5.64 -12.20 -21.64
C GLY A 81 5.61 -11.01 -20.69
N ALA A 82 6.00 -9.83 -21.18
CA ALA A 82 5.93 -8.58 -20.44
C ALA A 82 4.48 -8.22 -20.10
N VAL A 83 3.56 -8.34 -21.06
CA VAL A 83 2.13 -8.07 -20.86
C VAL A 83 1.51 -9.04 -19.85
N ALA A 84 1.82 -10.34 -19.94
CA ALA A 84 1.34 -11.34 -18.98
C ALA A 84 1.85 -11.05 -17.55
N SER A 85 3.13 -10.70 -17.43
CA SER A 85 3.75 -10.33 -16.15
C SER A 85 3.08 -9.08 -15.54
N GLY A 86 2.86 -8.05 -16.37
CA GLY A 86 2.16 -6.83 -15.96
C GLY A 86 0.70 -7.08 -15.57
N GLY A 87 -0.01 -7.93 -16.31
CA GLY A 87 -1.39 -8.30 -16.00
C GLY A 87 -1.50 -9.05 -14.68
N GLY A 88 -0.59 -10.00 -14.43
CA GLY A 88 -0.49 -10.67 -13.15
C GLY A 88 -0.16 -9.72 -12.00
N ALA A 89 0.73 -8.74 -12.23
CA ALA A 89 1.04 -7.70 -11.26
C ALA A 89 -0.18 -6.82 -10.93
N LEU A 90 -1.00 -6.45 -11.93
CA LEU A 90 -2.23 -5.69 -11.72
C LEU A 90 -3.25 -6.47 -10.88
N VAL A 91 -3.44 -7.75 -11.19
CA VAL A 91 -4.33 -8.61 -10.38
C VAL A 91 -3.77 -8.74 -8.96
N ALA A 92 -2.48 -8.97 -8.78
CA ALA A 92 -1.88 -9.02 -7.44
C ALA A 92 -2.03 -7.70 -6.66
N GLN A 93 -1.97 -6.55 -7.33
CA GLN A 93 -2.23 -5.25 -6.72
C GLN A 93 -3.70 -5.04 -6.35
N ALA A 94 -4.65 -5.63 -7.08
CA ALA A 94 -6.07 -5.56 -6.76
C ALA A 94 -6.40 -6.15 -5.38
N PHE A 95 -5.63 -7.14 -4.92
CA PHE A 95 -5.78 -7.77 -3.60
C PHE A 95 -4.84 -7.20 -2.54
N ARG A 96 -4.34 -5.98 -2.73
CA ARG A 96 -3.48 -5.30 -1.77
C ARG A 96 -4.14 -4.03 -1.25
N PRO A 97 -3.98 -3.75 0.06
CA PRO A 97 -4.55 -2.56 0.66
C PRO A 97 -3.86 -1.26 0.22
N PHE A 98 -2.63 -1.36 -0.33
CA PHE A 98 -1.80 -0.21 -0.70
C PHE A 98 -1.23 -0.34 -2.12
N SER A 99 -1.18 0.79 -2.82
CA SER A 99 -0.51 0.98 -4.12
C SER A 99 1.01 1.06 -3.95
N GLY A 100 1.62 -0.05 -3.53
CA GLY A 100 3.05 -0.13 -3.26
C GLY A 100 3.74 -1.24 -4.07
N PRO A 101 5.07 -1.32 -3.96
CA PRO A 101 5.83 -2.36 -4.62
C PRO A 101 5.35 -3.76 -4.20
N LEU A 102 5.29 -4.66 -5.18
CA LEU A 102 5.10 -6.09 -4.92
C LEU A 102 6.29 -6.63 -4.12
N PRO A 103 6.13 -7.67 -3.30
CA PRO A 103 7.26 -8.37 -2.70
C PRO A 103 8.15 -8.89 -3.82
N VAL A 104 9.47 -8.79 -3.65
CA VAL A 104 10.43 -9.16 -4.69
C VAL A 104 10.21 -10.59 -5.17
N TRP A 105 9.95 -11.54 -4.26
CA TRP A 105 9.69 -12.94 -4.62
C TRP A 105 8.45 -13.10 -5.53
N LEU A 106 7.38 -12.33 -5.29
CA LEU A 106 6.16 -12.40 -6.08
C LEU A 106 6.37 -11.77 -7.45
N ALA A 107 7.11 -10.65 -7.51
CA ALA A 107 7.50 -10.02 -8.77
C ALA A 107 8.36 -10.98 -9.62
N VAL A 108 9.34 -11.66 -9.01
CA VAL A 108 10.14 -12.71 -9.67
C VAL A 108 9.24 -13.81 -10.21
N LEU A 109 8.34 -14.34 -9.39
CA LEU A 109 7.43 -15.43 -9.81
C LEU A 109 6.55 -15.01 -10.99
N LEU A 110 5.92 -13.82 -10.91
CA LEU A 110 5.08 -13.28 -11.98
C LEU A 110 5.89 -13.02 -13.26
N GLY A 111 7.10 -12.48 -13.15
CA GLY A 111 8.00 -12.27 -14.28
C GLY A 111 8.45 -13.58 -14.94
N THR A 112 8.82 -14.58 -14.14
CA THR A 112 9.21 -15.92 -14.60
C THR A 112 8.06 -16.60 -15.33
N VAL A 113 6.88 -16.65 -14.71
CA VAL A 113 5.70 -17.30 -15.28
C VAL A 113 5.21 -16.55 -16.53
N GLY A 114 5.16 -15.22 -16.49
CA GLY A 114 4.70 -14.40 -17.61
C GLY A 114 5.58 -14.60 -18.84
N PHE A 115 6.90 -14.46 -18.72
CA PHE A 115 7.82 -14.66 -19.84
C PHE A 115 7.84 -16.11 -20.36
N ALA A 116 7.76 -17.10 -19.47
CA ALA A 116 7.64 -18.51 -19.89
C ALA A 116 6.35 -18.76 -20.69
N ALA A 117 5.22 -18.21 -20.23
CA ALA A 117 3.92 -18.33 -20.88
C ALA A 117 3.90 -17.61 -22.25
N GLY A 118 4.54 -16.46 -22.35
CA GLY A 118 4.69 -15.72 -23.62
C GLY A 118 5.40 -16.55 -24.69
N VAL A 119 6.50 -17.24 -24.31
CA VAL A 119 7.21 -18.17 -25.20
C VAL A 119 6.34 -19.37 -25.56
N ALA A 120 5.70 -20.01 -24.56
CA ALA A 120 4.85 -21.17 -24.79
C ALA A 120 3.68 -20.88 -25.76
N ALA A 121 3.03 -19.72 -25.60
CA ALA A 121 1.96 -19.29 -26.50
C ALA A 121 2.48 -19.07 -27.93
N MET A 122 3.60 -18.38 -28.10
CA MET A 122 4.11 -18.03 -29.43
C MET A 122 4.75 -19.18 -30.20
N GLU A 123 5.24 -20.19 -29.49
CA GLU A 123 5.80 -21.43 -30.06
C GLU A 123 4.73 -22.53 -30.24
N ALA A 124 3.48 -22.32 -29.79
CA ALA A 124 2.39 -23.28 -30.01
C ALA A 124 2.19 -23.56 -31.50
N ARG A 125 2.09 -24.85 -31.86
CA ARG A 125 2.04 -25.32 -33.26
C ARG A 125 0.78 -24.85 -33.99
N HIS A 126 -0.38 -24.93 -33.32
CA HIS A 126 -1.68 -24.59 -33.91
C HIS A 126 -2.00 -23.09 -33.73
N ARG A 127 -2.44 -22.43 -34.81
CA ARG A 127 -2.79 -21.00 -34.80
C ARG A 127 -3.91 -20.69 -33.79
N VAL A 128 -4.94 -21.55 -33.73
CA VAL A 128 -6.06 -21.40 -32.80
C VAL A 128 -5.60 -21.45 -31.34
N VAL A 129 -4.75 -22.43 -30.99
CA VAL A 129 -4.19 -22.55 -29.63
C VAL A 129 -3.33 -21.34 -29.26
N ARG A 130 -2.51 -20.86 -30.20
CA ARG A 130 -1.70 -19.65 -29.99
C ARG A 130 -2.57 -18.43 -29.69
N VAL A 131 -3.60 -18.19 -30.51
CA VAL A 131 -4.51 -17.05 -30.33
C VAL A 131 -5.27 -17.18 -29.01
N GLY A 132 -5.79 -18.37 -28.70
CA GLY A 132 -6.46 -18.65 -27.42
C GLY A 132 -5.56 -18.38 -26.21
N LEU A 133 -4.32 -18.86 -26.22
CA LEU A 133 -3.35 -18.60 -25.14
C LEU A 133 -2.97 -17.12 -25.04
N ALA A 134 -2.78 -16.44 -26.17
CA ALA A 134 -2.47 -15.01 -26.16
C ALA A 134 -3.63 -14.19 -25.57
N LEU A 135 -4.88 -14.51 -25.93
CA LEU A 135 -6.07 -13.89 -25.33
C LEU A 135 -6.20 -14.21 -23.85
N ALA A 136 -5.95 -15.45 -23.43
CA ALA A 136 -5.96 -15.83 -22.02
C ALA A 136 -4.93 -15.04 -21.18
N LEU A 137 -3.76 -14.73 -21.74
CA LEU A 137 -2.73 -13.91 -21.08
C LEU A 137 -3.10 -12.42 -21.00
N LEU A 138 -4.06 -11.96 -21.79
CA LEU A 138 -4.63 -10.60 -21.71
C LEU A 138 -5.78 -10.52 -20.70
N LEU A 139 -6.40 -11.64 -20.34
CA LEU A 139 -7.52 -11.68 -19.40
C LEU A 139 -7.25 -10.97 -18.06
N PRO A 140 -6.06 -11.09 -17.43
CA PRO A 140 -5.74 -10.37 -16.20
C PRO A 140 -5.87 -8.84 -16.34
N TRP A 141 -5.53 -8.27 -17.49
CA TRP A 141 -5.69 -6.83 -17.75
C TRP A 141 -7.16 -6.42 -17.82
N ALA A 142 -8.01 -7.26 -18.43
CA ALA A 142 -9.45 -7.00 -18.51
C ALA A 142 -10.15 -7.21 -17.16
N ALA A 143 -9.69 -8.18 -16.36
CA ALA A 143 -10.27 -8.49 -15.06
C ALA A 143 -9.82 -7.54 -13.94
N ALA A 144 -8.59 -7.00 -14.01
CA ALA A 144 -8.03 -6.20 -12.91
C ALA A 144 -8.89 -5.01 -12.47
N PRO A 145 -9.52 -4.20 -13.36
CA PRO A 145 -10.43 -3.13 -12.95
C PRO A 145 -11.64 -3.67 -12.16
N ALA A 146 -12.25 -4.77 -12.62
CA ALA A 146 -13.39 -5.39 -11.96
C ALA A 146 -13.02 -6.04 -10.61
N LEU A 147 -11.77 -6.45 -10.43
CA LEU A 147 -11.27 -7.05 -9.21
C LEU A 147 -10.75 -6.03 -8.18
N ARG A 148 -10.50 -4.78 -8.58
CA ARG A 148 -9.80 -3.79 -7.75
C ARG A 148 -10.56 -3.44 -6.47
N GLU A 149 -11.83 -3.06 -6.59
CA GLU A 149 -12.66 -2.78 -5.42
C GLU A 149 -12.91 -4.00 -4.53
N PRO A 150 -13.41 -5.14 -5.04
CA PRO A 150 -13.69 -6.29 -4.19
C PRO A 150 -12.41 -6.86 -3.56
N GLY A 151 -11.30 -6.88 -4.31
CA GLY A 151 -10.00 -7.32 -3.80
C GLY A 151 -9.47 -6.40 -2.69
N ARG A 152 -9.60 -5.07 -2.86
CA ARG A 152 -9.19 -4.10 -1.84
C ARG A 152 -10.07 -4.19 -0.60
N ARG A 153 -11.39 -4.33 -0.76
CA ARG A 153 -12.32 -4.56 0.36
C ARG A 153 -11.98 -5.82 1.13
N TYR A 154 -11.70 -6.93 0.42
CA TYR A 154 -11.27 -8.18 1.05
C TYR A 154 -9.96 -8.02 1.84
N ALA A 155 -8.94 -7.41 1.23
CA ALA A 155 -7.65 -7.22 1.87
C ALA A 155 -7.72 -6.29 3.09
N LEU A 156 -8.55 -5.24 3.04
CA LEU A 156 -8.79 -4.34 4.17
C LEU A 156 -9.52 -5.05 5.30
N ARG A 157 -10.61 -5.77 4.99
CA ARG A 157 -11.37 -6.56 5.96
C ARG A 157 -10.46 -7.54 6.71
N ASP A 158 -9.64 -8.29 5.96
CA ASP A 158 -8.70 -9.24 6.54
C ASP A 158 -7.66 -8.55 7.43
N GLY A 159 -7.10 -7.43 6.97
CA GLY A 159 -6.17 -6.63 7.76
C GLY A 159 -6.77 -6.05 9.05
N PHE A 160 -8.02 -5.59 9.02
CA PHE A 160 -8.73 -5.09 10.18
C PHE A 160 -9.08 -6.21 11.17
N ALA A 161 -9.51 -7.38 10.68
CA ALA A 161 -9.83 -8.53 11.53
C ALA A 161 -8.62 -9.03 12.34
N HIS A 162 -7.42 -8.94 11.77
CA HIS A 162 -6.18 -9.38 12.43
C HIS A 162 -5.50 -8.31 13.30
N LEU A 163 -6.03 -7.09 13.37
CA LEU A 163 -5.37 -5.98 14.06
C LEU A 163 -5.41 -6.13 15.59
N GLY A 164 -6.44 -6.80 16.12
CA GLY A 164 -6.62 -6.99 17.57
C GLY A 164 -6.75 -5.67 18.33
N LEU A 165 -7.39 -4.68 17.72
CA LEU A 165 -7.72 -3.37 18.28
C LEU A 165 -9.19 -3.04 17.99
N PRO A 166 -9.85 -2.21 18.82
CA PRO A 166 -11.17 -1.70 18.48
C PRO A 166 -11.10 -0.87 17.20
N LEU A 167 -12.02 -1.14 16.28
CA LEU A 167 -12.13 -0.41 15.02
C LEU A 167 -13.11 0.73 15.24
N VAL A 168 -12.59 1.94 15.38
CA VAL A 168 -13.38 3.10 15.81
C VAL A 168 -13.44 4.13 14.69
N VAL A 169 -14.64 4.63 14.41
CA VAL A 169 -14.90 5.71 13.45
C VAL A 169 -15.70 6.82 14.13
N PRO A 170 -15.31 8.10 13.99
CA PRO A 170 -16.12 9.22 14.47
C PRO A 170 -17.39 9.40 13.62
N GLN A 171 -18.50 9.67 14.27
CA GLN A 171 -19.74 10.11 13.64
C GLN A 171 -19.90 11.62 13.84
N VAL A 172 -19.52 12.41 12.84
CA VAL A 172 -19.66 13.87 12.84
C VAL A 172 -20.35 14.30 11.56
N GLU A 173 -21.25 15.27 11.68
CA GLU A 173 -22.05 15.75 10.56
C GLU A 173 -21.17 16.25 9.40
N GLY A 174 -21.45 15.73 8.20
CA GLY A 174 -20.77 16.08 6.96
C GLY A 174 -19.42 15.38 6.74
N TYR A 175 -18.83 14.73 7.75
CA TYR A 175 -17.59 13.97 7.59
C TYR A 175 -17.84 12.55 7.09
N GLN A 176 -17.04 12.10 6.15
CA GLN A 176 -17.07 10.73 5.63
C GLN A 176 -15.68 10.10 5.70
N VAL A 177 -15.61 8.77 5.84
CA VAL A 177 -14.33 8.05 5.79
C VAL A 177 -13.77 8.15 4.37
N ALA A 178 -12.67 8.88 4.22
CA ALA A 178 -11.95 8.98 2.95
C ALA A 178 -10.99 7.80 2.77
N ASN A 179 -10.42 7.30 3.88
CA ASN A 179 -9.48 6.20 3.85
C ASN A 179 -9.32 5.54 5.22
N ALA A 180 -9.01 4.24 5.24
CA ALA A 180 -8.64 3.51 6.45
C ALA A 180 -7.52 2.49 6.18
N HIS A 181 -6.64 2.32 7.16
CA HIS A 181 -5.44 1.50 7.07
C HIS A 181 -5.16 0.75 8.35
N ALA A 182 -4.77 -0.52 8.21
CA ALA A 182 -4.23 -1.34 9.28
C ALA A 182 -2.72 -1.53 9.07
N PHE A 183 -1.93 -1.18 10.09
CA PHE A 183 -0.50 -1.47 10.16
C PHE A 183 -0.30 -2.66 11.09
N GLY A 184 -0.38 -3.88 10.55
CA GLY A 184 -0.40 -5.10 11.37
C GLY A 184 0.83 -5.30 12.27
N GLN A 185 2.03 -4.97 11.78
CA GLN A 185 3.26 -5.10 12.58
C GLN A 185 3.31 -4.15 13.78
N GLU A 186 2.78 -2.93 13.59
CA GLU A 186 2.76 -1.89 14.62
C GLU A 186 1.50 -1.96 15.49
N ARG A 187 0.54 -2.81 15.11
CA ARG A 187 -0.83 -2.84 15.65
C ARG A 187 -1.43 -1.44 15.68
N VAL A 188 -1.45 -0.74 14.54
CA VAL A 188 -2.04 0.60 14.44
C VAL A 188 -3.19 0.61 13.45
N LEU A 189 -4.32 1.20 13.84
CA LEU A 189 -5.37 1.61 12.92
C LEU A 189 -5.17 3.09 12.58
N SER A 190 -5.32 3.46 11.31
CA SER A 190 -5.37 4.85 10.88
C SER A 190 -6.60 5.05 10.01
N VAL A 191 -7.48 5.97 10.39
CA VAL A 191 -8.69 6.34 9.65
C VAL A 191 -8.64 7.83 9.38
N ARG A 192 -8.79 8.24 8.13
CA ARG A 192 -9.00 9.64 7.77
C ARG A 192 -10.46 9.85 7.42
N ILE A 193 -11.08 10.81 8.08
CA ILE A 193 -12.39 11.34 7.70
C ILE A 193 -12.23 12.73 7.09
N GLU A 194 -13.05 13.08 6.11
CA GLU A 194 -12.97 14.35 5.36
C GLU A 194 -14.36 14.97 5.18
N ARG A 195 -14.41 16.31 5.18
CA ARG A 195 -15.58 17.13 4.83
C ARG A 195 -15.12 18.33 3.99
N GLY A 196 -15.18 18.22 2.67
CA GLY A 196 -14.60 19.23 1.79
C GLY A 196 -13.07 19.25 1.94
N GLU A 197 -12.50 20.39 2.32
CA GLU A 197 -11.06 20.52 2.59
C GLU A 197 -10.68 20.16 4.05
N ASP A 198 -11.67 20.10 4.95
CA ASP A 198 -11.45 19.70 6.34
C ASP A 198 -11.14 18.20 6.43
N SER A 199 -10.18 17.83 7.28
CA SER A 199 -9.87 16.42 7.52
C SER A 199 -9.54 16.14 8.97
N ILE A 200 -9.93 14.98 9.48
CA ILE A 200 -9.56 14.52 10.82
C ILE A 200 -8.87 13.17 10.68
N MET A 201 -7.66 13.09 11.22
CA MET A 201 -6.90 11.84 11.28
C MET A 201 -7.14 11.17 12.63
N VAL A 202 -7.69 9.97 12.60
CA VAL A 202 -7.95 9.12 13.75
C VAL A 202 -6.93 7.99 13.75
N ARG A 203 -6.18 7.83 14.83
CA ARG A 203 -5.28 6.69 15.02
C ARG A 203 -5.67 5.91 16.25
N VAL A 204 -5.74 4.59 16.12
CA VAL A 204 -5.95 3.69 17.25
C VAL A 204 -4.69 2.89 17.46
N VAL A 205 -4.15 2.94 18.67
CA VAL A 205 -2.94 2.23 19.08
C VAL A 205 -3.21 1.42 20.35
N PRO A 206 -2.42 0.39 20.67
CA PRO A 206 -2.51 -0.27 21.96
C PRO A 206 -2.25 0.75 23.08
N LEU A 207 -2.92 0.60 24.22
CA LEU A 207 -2.71 1.48 25.36
C LEU A 207 -1.23 1.39 25.81
N PRO A 208 -0.47 2.50 25.77
CA PRO A 208 0.91 2.49 26.23
C PRO A 208 0.99 2.15 27.73
N ALA A 209 1.99 1.36 28.13
CA ALA A 209 2.16 0.96 29.54
C ALA A 209 2.43 2.15 30.48
N ASP A 210 2.98 3.24 29.94
CA ASP A 210 3.29 4.49 30.61
C ASP A 210 2.17 5.55 30.47
N PHE A 211 1.01 5.18 29.93
CA PHE A 211 -0.13 6.09 29.81
C PHE A 211 -0.74 6.38 31.19
N ALA A 212 -0.37 7.53 31.74
CA ALA A 212 -0.75 7.97 33.08
C ALA A 212 -1.13 9.46 33.08
N PRO A 213 -2.26 9.83 32.46
CA PRO A 213 -2.71 11.21 32.47
C PRO A 213 -3.03 11.68 33.90
N PRO A 214 -2.76 12.96 34.25
CA PRO A 214 -2.34 14.04 33.34
C PRO A 214 -0.82 14.12 33.10
N VAL A 215 -0.01 13.30 33.79
CA VAL A 215 1.46 13.39 33.82
C VAL A 215 2.09 12.84 32.54
N SER A 216 1.52 11.77 31.96
CA SER A 216 1.96 11.17 30.70
C SER A 216 0.76 10.91 29.78
N CYS A 217 0.79 11.53 28.60
CA CYS A 217 -0.27 11.45 27.59
C CYS A 217 -0.03 10.35 26.54
N GLY A 218 0.91 9.43 26.77
CA GLY A 218 1.33 8.47 25.76
C GLY A 218 2.04 9.12 24.56
N PRO A 219 2.25 8.39 23.45
CA PRO A 219 3.11 8.82 22.35
C PRO A 219 2.53 10.01 21.58
N ALA A 220 3.41 10.86 21.05
CA ALA A 220 3.05 11.90 20.09
C ALA A 220 2.49 11.29 18.79
N MET A 221 1.54 11.95 18.14
CA MET A 221 1.04 11.53 16.81
C MET A 221 2.17 11.49 15.77
N ALA A 222 3.14 12.43 15.87
CA ALA A 222 4.33 12.49 15.02
C ALA A 222 5.42 11.45 15.36
N GLY A 223 5.45 10.91 16.59
CA GLY A 223 6.51 10.02 17.08
C GLY A 223 6.26 8.53 16.86
N SER A 224 5.18 8.17 16.17
CA SER A 224 4.77 6.78 15.95
C SER A 224 4.87 6.36 14.48
N SER A 225 5.57 7.13 13.65
CA SER A 225 6.24 6.59 12.46
C SER A 225 7.65 6.22 12.89
N VAL A 226 7.90 4.94 13.17
CA VAL A 226 9.24 4.45 13.51
C VAL A 226 10.07 4.45 12.23
N SER A 227 10.62 5.61 11.91
CA SER A 227 11.91 5.70 11.24
C SER A 227 12.81 6.40 12.23
N ASP A 228 13.88 5.69 12.62
CA ASP A 228 14.97 6.08 13.51
C ASP A 228 15.39 7.56 13.40
N ASP A 229 14.65 8.44 14.07
CA ASP A 229 15.11 9.78 14.38
C ASP A 229 14.91 9.95 15.89
N GLU A 230 15.83 9.36 16.66
CA GLU A 230 16.06 9.62 18.10
C GLU A 230 16.43 11.09 18.40
N ARG A 231 16.21 12.01 17.44
CA ARG A 231 16.36 13.45 17.65
C ARG A 231 15.09 14.00 18.29
N GLY A 232 15.01 13.75 19.59
CA GLY A 232 14.15 14.45 20.52
C GLY A 232 12.70 13.98 20.50
N ALA A 233 12.41 12.89 21.23
CA ALA A 233 11.06 12.71 21.74
C ALA A 233 10.67 14.02 22.46
N PRO A 234 9.62 14.73 22.03
CA PRO A 234 9.23 15.97 22.68
C PRO A 234 9.01 15.68 24.17
N ALA A 235 9.49 16.57 25.04
CA ALA A 235 9.29 16.45 26.48
C ALA A 235 7.80 16.15 26.76
N PRO A 236 7.48 15.25 27.71
CA PRO A 236 6.11 14.86 28.00
C PRO A 236 5.28 16.12 28.27
N GLN A 237 4.39 16.45 27.33
CA GLN A 237 3.52 17.61 27.46
C GLN A 237 2.34 17.21 28.34
N PRO A 238 1.98 18.04 29.34
CA PRO A 238 0.90 17.72 30.26
C PRO A 238 -0.44 17.62 29.53
N CYS A 239 -1.26 16.64 29.92
CA CYS A 239 -2.60 16.45 29.40
C CYS A 239 -3.58 17.37 30.10
N ARG A 240 -4.43 18.06 29.34
CA ARG A 240 -5.61 18.73 29.88
C ARG A 240 -6.77 17.73 29.90
N VAL A 241 -7.44 17.60 31.04
CA VAL A 241 -8.63 16.76 31.17
C VAL A 241 -9.78 17.43 30.41
N ALA A 242 -10.39 16.71 29.47
CA ALA A 242 -11.56 17.16 28.73
C ALA A 242 -12.84 16.40 29.11
N GLY A 243 -12.70 15.17 29.63
CA GLY A 243 -13.81 14.37 30.13
C GLY A 243 -13.34 13.08 30.80
N HIS A 244 -14.30 12.20 31.13
CA HIS A 244 -13.98 10.84 31.59
C HIS A 244 -13.32 10.08 30.44
N GLU A 245 -12.11 9.57 30.67
CA GLU A 245 -11.31 8.88 29.65
C GLU A 245 -10.96 9.72 28.41
N HIS A 246 -11.04 11.05 28.51
CA HIS A 246 -10.75 11.97 27.42
C HIS A 246 -9.82 13.11 27.87
N TRP A 247 -8.72 13.25 27.16
CA TRP A 247 -7.70 14.27 27.38
C TRP A 247 -7.36 15.00 26.09
N VAL A 248 -6.76 16.17 26.23
CA VAL A 248 -6.26 16.98 25.12
C VAL A 248 -4.79 17.31 25.37
N ARG A 249 -3.97 17.11 24.34
CA ARG A 249 -2.54 17.46 24.32
C ARG A 249 -2.30 18.43 23.18
N ALA A 250 -1.61 19.52 23.45
CA ALA A 250 -1.14 20.42 22.40
C ALA A 250 0.00 19.76 21.62
N GLU A 251 -0.05 19.78 20.29
CA GLU A 251 1.07 19.43 19.43
C GLU A 251 1.35 20.59 18.46
N SER A 252 2.49 20.55 17.76
CA SER A 252 2.85 21.61 16.78
C SER A 252 1.82 21.76 15.65
N SER A 253 1.04 20.71 15.39
CA SER A 253 -0.05 20.67 14.40
C SER A 253 -1.43 21.06 14.97
N GLY A 254 -1.50 21.48 16.24
CA GLY A 254 -2.76 21.79 16.93
C GLY A 254 -3.09 20.81 18.06
N ASP A 255 -4.28 20.97 18.64
CA ASP A 255 -4.76 20.14 19.75
C ASP A 255 -5.09 18.71 19.28
N VAL A 256 -4.48 17.73 19.93
CA VAL A 256 -4.74 16.30 19.72
C VAL A 256 -5.62 15.78 20.85
N HIS A 257 -6.75 15.18 20.49
CA HIS A 257 -7.67 14.56 21.44
C HIS A 257 -7.26 13.11 21.66
N LEU A 258 -7.16 12.69 22.92
CA LEU A 258 -6.80 11.35 23.34
C LEU A 258 -7.98 10.74 24.07
N VAL A 259 -8.53 9.65 23.55
CA VAL A 259 -9.69 8.96 24.13
C VAL A 259 -9.33 7.51 24.42
N ARG A 260 -9.45 7.08 25.68
CA ARG A 260 -9.24 5.68 26.04
C ARG A 260 -10.47 4.84 25.66
N ARG A 261 -10.22 3.66 25.12
CA ARG A 261 -11.22 2.63 24.78
C ARG A 261 -10.68 1.27 25.20
N GLY A 262 -10.95 0.90 26.46
CA GLY A 262 -10.42 -0.31 27.07
C GLY A 262 -8.88 -0.32 27.07
N GLU A 263 -8.30 -1.28 26.34
CA GLU A 263 -6.86 -1.49 26.16
C GLU A 263 -6.29 -0.76 24.94
N ALA A 264 -7.03 0.19 24.37
CA ALA A 264 -6.58 1.00 23.24
C ALA A 264 -6.68 2.50 23.53
N LEU A 265 -5.84 3.26 22.84
CA LEU A 265 -5.85 4.71 22.83
C LEU A 265 -6.20 5.22 21.45
N VAL A 266 -7.24 6.06 21.37
CA VAL A 266 -7.68 6.74 20.14
C VAL A 266 -7.13 8.16 20.14
N LEU A 267 -6.35 8.51 19.12
CA LEU A 267 -5.79 9.84 18.92
C LEU A 267 -6.49 10.50 17.74
N LEU A 268 -7.07 11.68 17.93
CA LEU A 268 -7.68 12.47 16.87
C LEU A 268 -6.87 13.75 16.66
N ARG A 269 -6.45 13.98 15.42
CA ARG A 269 -5.68 15.17 15.03
C ARG A 269 -6.39 15.91 13.89
N PRO A 270 -6.56 17.24 13.99
CA PRO A 270 -7.06 18.05 12.89
C PRO A 270 -6.10 18.04 11.70
N GLY A 271 -6.67 18.17 10.50
CA GLY A 271 -5.97 18.63 9.32
C GLY A 271 -5.76 20.14 9.34
N PRO A 272 -5.11 20.70 8.31
CA PRO A 272 -5.05 22.15 8.15
C PRO A 272 -6.45 22.75 8.18
N ASP A 273 -6.63 23.85 8.91
CA ASP A 273 -7.87 24.65 8.96
C ASP A 273 -9.13 23.94 9.52
N THR A 274 -9.00 22.70 10.00
CA THR A 274 -10.13 21.94 10.57
C THR A 274 -10.58 22.55 11.90
N PRO A 275 -11.87 22.91 12.06
CA PRO A 275 -12.37 23.53 13.29
C PRO A 275 -12.15 22.65 14.53
N THR A 276 -11.66 23.23 15.61
CA THR A 276 -11.42 22.51 16.89
C THR A 276 -12.71 21.91 17.46
N ALA A 277 -13.86 22.56 17.24
CA ALA A 277 -15.17 22.06 17.63
C ALA A 277 -15.51 20.72 16.95
N ASP A 278 -15.14 20.54 15.68
CA ASP A 278 -15.39 19.30 14.95
C ASP A 278 -14.53 18.15 15.46
N VAL A 279 -13.26 18.43 15.81
CA VAL A 279 -12.37 17.42 16.41
C VAL A 279 -12.88 17.01 17.79
N ALA A 280 -13.37 17.95 18.58
CA ALA A 280 -13.99 17.67 19.87
C ALA A 280 -15.27 16.83 19.72
N ALA A 281 -16.13 17.17 18.75
CA ALA A 281 -17.31 16.38 18.42
C ALA A 281 -16.93 14.97 17.94
N ALA A 282 -15.90 14.84 17.10
CA ALA A 282 -15.37 13.55 16.64
C ALA A 282 -14.88 12.69 17.81
N ALA A 283 -14.19 13.28 18.78
CA ALA A 283 -13.70 12.59 19.97
C ALA A 283 -14.85 12.14 20.89
N ALA A 284 -15.93 12.91 20.97
CA ALA A 284 -17.11 12.59 21.76
C ALA A 284 -17.98 11.49 21.12
N HIS A 285 -18.05 11.44 19.78
CA HIS A 285 -18.96 10.56 19.02
C HIS A 285 -18.21 9.44 18.29
N LEU A 286 -17.36 8.72 19.02
CA LEU A 286 -16.64 7.54 18.54
C LEU A 286 -17.53 6.30 18.56
N THR A 287 -17.69 5.65 17.40
CA THR A 287 -18.48 4.41 17.26
C THR A 287 -17.59 3.25 16.85
N GLU A 288 -17.76 2.10 17.50
CA GLU A 288 -17.11 0.85 17.08
C GLU A 288 -17.82 0.26 15.86
N VAL A 289 -17.03 -0.19 14.90
CA VAL A 289 -17.51 -0.80 13.65
C VAL A 289 -16.90 -2.17 13.45
N THR A 290 -17.55 -3.01 12.65
CA THR A 290 -17.00 -4.30 12.24
C THR A 290 -15.91 -4.14 11.16
N PRO A 291 -15.00 -5.12 11.01
CA PRO A 291 -14.02 -5.13 9.90
C PRO A 291 -14.67 -4.96 8.53
N GLU A 292 -15.84 -5.57 8.33
CA GLU A 292 -16.63 -5.49 7.10
C GLU A 292 -17.14 -4.06 6.85
N GLN A 293 -17.74 -3.43 7.86
CA GLN A 293 -18.24 -2.05 7.75
C GLN A 293 -17.12 -1.05 7.48
N LEU A 294 -15.98 -1.17 8.16
CA LEU A 294 -14.85 -0.27 7.94
C LEU A 294 -14.24 -0.44 6.54
N ALA A 295 -14.14 -1.69 6.06
CA ALA A 295 -13.66 -1.97 4.71
C ALA A 295 -14.61 -1.44 3.62
N GLU A 296 -15.93 -1.46 3.85
CA GLU A 296 -16.91 -0.86 2.95
C GLU A 296 -16.78 0.67 2.91
N LEU A 297 -16.63 1.30 4.08
CA LEU A 297 -16.47 2.75 4.19
C LEU A 297 -15.19 3.26 3.53
N ALA A 298 -14.08 2.51 3.60
CA ALA A 298 -12.77 2.92 3.10
C ALA A 298 -12.53 2.77 1.59
N VAL A 299 -13.50 2.22 0.84
CA VAL A 299 -13.38 1.94 -0.60
C VAL A 299 -14.40 2.74 -1.44
N ARG A 300 -15.16 3.65 -0.82
CA ARG A 300 -16.09 4.57 -1.53
C ARG A 300 -15.31 5.72 -2.16
#